data_AF-A0A354GUR3-F1
#
_entry.id   AF-A0A354GUR3-F1
#
_cell.length_a   1.000
_cell.length_b   1.000
_cell.length_c   1.000
_cell.angle_alpha   90.00
_cell.angle_beta   90.00
_cell.angle_gamma   90.00
#
_symmetry.space_group_name_H-M   'P 1'
#
loop_
_entity.id
_entity.type
_entity.pdbx_description
1 polymer ?
#
loop_
_entity_poly.entity_id
_entity_poly.type
_entity_poly.pdbx_seq_one_letter_code
_entity_poly.pdbx_strand_id
1 'polypeptide(L)'
;MSDNITQAIFEVTVPLPELSKGEREYRAFLRLLPELLPTLRGKYAAIHEGRVIDTDVNDIVLVHRVHDRIGYVPIHVGLVTDRPMVVRIPHYREYGRGEEV
;
A
#
# COMPACT_ATOMS: atom_id res chain seq x y z
N MET A 1 51.27 7.57 -13.42
CA MET A 1 50.15 8.00 -14.28
C MET A 1 48.89 7.56 -13.56
N SER A 2 48.07 8.51 -13.11
CA SER A 2 46.90 8.24 -12.28
C SER A 2 45.66 8.52 -13.13
N ASP A 3 45.03 7.46 -13.62
CA ASP A 3 43.84 7.57 -14.45
C ASP A 3 42.64 7.96 -13.58
N ASN A 4 42.19 9.21 -13.74
CA ASN A 4 41.03 9.76 -13.05
C ASN A 4 39.75 9.27 -13.73
N ILE A 5 39.12 8.23 -13.17
CA ILE A 5 37.89 7.65 -13.72
C ILE A 5 36.74 8.62 -13.47
N THR A 6 36.44 9.44 -14.47
CA THR A 6 35.25 10.30 -14.48
C THR A 6 34.02 9.41 -14.66
N GLN A 7 33.30 9.11 -13.58
CA GLN A 7 32.04 8.38 -13.67
C GLN A 7 31.00 9.24 -14.37
N ALA A 8 30.56 8.81 -15.54
CA ALA A 8 29.48 9.46 -16.29
C ALA A 8 28.17 9.36 -15.50
N ILE A 9 27.52 10.52 -15.30
CA ILE A 9 26.21 10.60 -14.66
C ILE A 9 25.19 10.10 -15.69
N PHE A 10 24.57 8.95 -15.43
CA PHE A 10 23.51 8.43 -16.28
C PHE A 10 22.16 8.90 -15.72
N GLU A 11 21.52 9.83 -16.42
CA GLU A 11 20.16 10.26 -16.09
C GLU A 11 19.17 9.16 -16.47
N VAL A 12 18.73 8.39 -15.46
CA VAL A 12 17.65 7.41 -15.61
C VAL A 12 16.31 8.16 -15.55
N THR A 13 15.66 8.33 -16.70
CA THR A 13 14.24 8.73 -16.71
C THR A 13 13.40 7.50 -16.36
N VAL A 14 13.08 7.31 -15.07
CA VAL A 14 12.11 6.30 -14.64
C VAL A 14 10.70 6.76 -15.04
N PRO A 15 9.96 6.02 -15.89
CA PRO A 15 8.57 6.34 -16.15
C PRO A 15 7.80 6.24 -14.82
N LEU A 16 7.00 7.26 -14.52
CA LEU A 16 6.11 7.24 -13.35
C LEU A 16 5.22 5.99 -13.46
N PRO A 17 5.32 5.02 -12.54
CA PRO A 17 4.47 3.85 -12.58
C PRO A 17 3.01 4.30 -12.44
N GLU A 18 2.16 3.88 -13.38
CA GLU A 18 0.71 4.05 -13.28
C GLU A 18 0.24 3.46 -11.95
N LEU A 19 -0.29 4.31 -11.06
CA LEU A 19 -0.67 3.89 -9.71
C LEU A 19 -1.84 2.90 -9.79
N SER A 20 -1.65 1.71 -9.23
CA SER A 20 -2.74 0.74 -9.10
C SER A 20 -3.90 1.34 -8.28
N LYS A 21 -5.13 0.83 -8.47
CA LYS A 21 -6.29 1.28 -7.68
C LYS A 21 -6.03 1.19 -6.18
N GLY A 22 -5.42 0.10 -5.72
CA GLY A 22 -5.04 -0.07 -4.31
C GLY A 22 -4.01 0.95 -3.83
N GLU A 23 -3.04 1.33 -4.67
CA GLU A 23 -2.07 2.38 -4.33
C GLU A 23 -2.74 3.75 -4.16
N ARG A 24 -3.72 4.06 -5.02
CA ARG A 24 -4.50 5.30 -4.91
C ARG A 24 -5.33 5.34 -3.63
N GLU A 25 -5.97 4.23 -3.29
CA GLU A 25 -6.75 4.09 -2.06
C GLU A 25 -5.87 4.15 -0.81
N TYR A 26 -4.69 3.53 -0.84
CA TYR A 26 -3.70 3.64 0.23
C TYR A 26 -3.22 5.08 0.43
N ARG A 27 -2.90 5.80 -0.64
CA ARG A 27 -2.52 7.22 -0.55
C ARG A 27 -3.66 8.08 0.01
N ALA A 28 -4.90 7.78 -0.35
CA ALA A 28 -6.04 8.47 0.22
C ALA A 28 -6.22 8.15 1.72
N PHE A 29 -6.04 6.89 2.12
CA PHE A 29 -6.02 6.50 3.52
C PHE A 29 -4.98 7.30 4.32
N LEU A 30 -3.74 7.40 3.81
CA LEU A 30 -2.68 8.17 4.46
C LEU A 30 -3.02 9.66 4.60
N ARG A 31 -3.71 10.24 3.62
CA ARG A 31 -4.18 11.64 3.68
C ARG A 31 -5.29 11.83 4.70
N LEU A 32 -6.18 10.85 4.85
CA LEU A 32 -7.32 10.90 5.77
C LEU A 32 -6.93 10.47 7.20
N LEU A 33 -5.82 9.74 7.37
CA LEU A 33 -5.33 9.25 8.65
C LEU A 33 -5.29 10.33 9.76
N PRO A 34 -4.76 11.55 9.52
CA PRO A 34 -4.69 12.60 10.55
C PRO A 34 -6.08 13.03 11.05
N GLU A 35 -7.09 12.99 10.18
CA GLU A 35 -8.47 13.37 10.51
C GLU A 35 -9.24 12.23 11.20
N LEU A 36 -8.86 10.98 10.94
CA LEU A 36 -9.49 9.79 11.53
C LEU A 36 -8.91 9.46 12.92
N LEU A 37 -7.65 9.81 13.17
CA LEU A 37 -6.95 9.54 14.44
C LEU A 37 -7.66 10.07 15.70
N PRO A 38 -8.27 11.27 15.72
CA PRO A 38 -8.96 11.78 16.90
C PRO A 38 -10.21 10.97 17.28
N THR A 39 -10.93 10.45 16.28
CA THR A 39 -12.29 9.94 16.46
C THR A 39 -12.37 8.42 16.39
N LEU A 40 -11.48 7.79 15.63
CA LEU A 40 -11.57 6.38 15.24
C LEU A 40 -10.26 5.61 15.52
N ARG A 41 -9.42 6.12 16.43
CA ARG A 41 -8.19 5.46 16.85
C ARG A 41 -8.45 4.00 17.26
N GLY A 42 -7.67 3.08 16.70
CA GLY A 42 -7.77 1.64 16.98
C GLY A 42 -8.89 0.93 16.23
N LYS A 43 -9.61 1.61 15.33
CA LYS A 43 -10.57 1.00 14.41
C LYS A 43 -9.96 0.85 13.03
N TYR A 44 -10.47 -0.10 12.27
CA TYR A 44 -10.19 -0.26 10.85
C TYR A 44 -11.09 0.66 10.03
N ALA A 45 -10.53 1.29 9.01
CA ALA A 45 -11.26 2.08 8.03
C ALA A 45 -11.11 1.45 6.65
N ALA A 46 -12.24 1.29 5.96
CA ALA A 46 -12.29 0.86 4.58
C ALA A 46 -12.34 2.08 3.67
N ILE A 47 -11.38 2.19 2.76
CA ILE A 47 -11.27 3.25 1.77
C ILE A 47 -11.58 2.68 0.40
N HIS A 48 -12.48 3.36 -0.30
CA HIS A 48 -12.79 3.09 -1.69
C HIS A 48 -12.89 4.40 -2.47
N GLU A 49 -12.31 4.45 -3.66
CA GLU A 49 -12.30 5.66 -4.51
C GLU A 49 -11.83 6.93 -3.75
N GLY A 50 -10.90 6.72 -2.80
CA GLY A 50 -10.31 7.79 -2.00
C GLY A 50 -11.18 8.34 -0.87
N ARG A 51 -12.26 7.66 -0.48
CA ARG A 51 -13.13 8.06 0.62
C ARG A 51 -13.34 6.93 1.62
N VAL A 52 -13.50 7.27 2.90
CA VAL A 52 -13.93 6.30 3.93
C VAL A 52 -15.38 5.92 3.64
N ILE A 53 -15.60 4.63 3.39
CA ILE A 53 -16.95 4.10 3.14
C ILE A 53 -17.57 3.51 4.40
N ASP A 54 -16.75 2.90 5.27
CA ASP A 54 -17.17 2.36 6.55
C ASP A 54 -15.97 2.17 7.49
N THR A 55 -16.22 2.06 8.79
CA THR A 55 -15.22 1.79 9.83
C THR A 55 -15.74 0.80 10.86
N ASP A 56 -14.90 -0.13 11.31
CA ASP A 56 -15.27 -1.11 12.33
C ASP A 56 -14.05 -1.49 13.18
N VAL A 57 -14.26 -2.14 14.33
CA VAL A 57 -13.18 -2.69 15.17
C VAL A 57 -12.58 -3.97 14.59
N ASN A 58 -13.32 -4.64 13.70
CA ASN A 58 -12.92 -5.89 13.07
C ASN A 58 -12.82 -5.70 11.55
N ASP A 59 -11.62 -5.90 11.01
CA ASP A 59 -11.29 -5.78 9.60
C ASP A 59 -12.05 -6.78 8.72
N ILE A 60 -12.18 -8.03 9.15
CA ILE A 60 -12.88 -9.07 8.40
C ILE A 60 -14.37 -8.72 8.27
N VAL A 61 -15.00 -8.35 9.39
CA VAL A 61 -16.43 -7.97 9.39
C VAL A 61 -16.67 -6.73 8.53
N LEU A 62 -15.76 -5.76 8.60
CA LEU A 62 -15.79 -4.56 7.77
C LEU A 62 -15.69 -4.89 6.28
N VAL A 63 -14.71 -5.72 5.88
CA VAL A 63 -14.51 -6.14 4.49
C VAL A 63 -15.72 -6.87 3.95
N HIS A 64 -16.29 -7.81 4.72
CA HIS A 64 -17.51 -8.52 4.29
C HIS A 64 -18.69 -7.56 4.11
N ARG A 65 -18.94 -6.67 5.07
CA ARG A 65 -20.05 -5.71 4.99
C ARG A 65 -19.89 -4.75 3.80
N VAL A 66 -18.66 -4.31 3.54
CA VAL A 66 -18.34 -3.49 2.39
C VAL A 66 -18.60 -4.27 1.11
N HIS A 67 -18.08 -5.49 0.98
CA HIS A 67 -18.29 -6.30 -0.20
C HIS A 67 -19.76 -6.64 -0.46
N ASP A 68 -20.55 -6.86 0.59
CA ASP A 68 -22.00 -7.05 0.46
C ASP A 68 -22.70 -5.80 -0.07
N ARG A 69 -22.16 -4.60 0.21
CA ARG A 69 -22.76 -3.31 -0.17
C ARG A 69 -22.34 -2.82 -1.55
N ILE A 70 -21.06 -2.96 -1.91
CA ILE A 70 -20.48 -2.40 -3.15
C ILE A 70 -19.97 -3.47 -4.12
N GLY A 71 -20.05 -4.75 -3.75
CA GLY A 71 -19.55 -5.88 -4.52
C GLY A 71 -18.07 -6.17 -4.28
N TYR A 72 -17.56 -7.17 -5.00
CA TYR A 72 -16.17 -7.65 -4.88
C TYR A 72 -15.19 -6.74 -5.65
N VAL A 73 -15.04 -5.51 -5.18
CA VAL A 73 -14.15 -4.50 -5.77
C VAL A 73 -12.89 -4.33 -4.92
N PRO A 74 -11.75 -3.93 -5.50
CA PRO A 74 -10.56 -3.58 -4.72
C PRO A 74 -10.88 -2.44 -3.76
N ILE A 75 -10.57 -2.65 -2.48
CA ILE A 75 -10.69 -1.67 -1.39
C ILE A 75 -9.39 -1.72 -0.58
N HIS A 76 -9.01 -0.60 0.02
CA HIS A 76 -7.95 -0.56 1.01
C HIS A 76 -8.53 -0.57 2.41
N VAL A 77 -8.10 -1.51 3.26
CA VAL A 77 -8.48 -1.55 4.68
C VAL A 77 -7.23 -1.35 5.53
N GLY A 78 -7.26 -0.30 6.35
CA GLY A 78 -6.14 0.10 7.18
C GLY A 78 -6.57 0.37 8.62
N LEU A 79 -5.73 -0.04 9.57
CA LEU A 79 -5.91 0.29 10.99
C LEU A 79 -5.58 1.76 11.22
N VAL A 80 -6.50 2.51 11.81
CA VAL A 80 -6.29 3.92 12.17
C VAL A 80 -5.44 3.99 13.44
N THR A 81 -4.13 4.07 13.28
CA THR A 81 -3.15 4.17 14.36
C THR A 81 -2.02 5.14 13.98
N ASP A 82 -1.42 5.81 14.98
CA ASP A 82 -0.28 6.71 14.72
C ASP A 82 1.04 5.96 14.55
N ARG A 83 1.06 4.66 14.89
CA ARG A 83 2.25 3.83 14.75
C ARG A 83 2.36 3.32 13.32
N PRO A 84 3.49 3.53 12.63
CA PRO A 84 3.70 2.92 11.33
C PRO A 84 3.64 1.41 11.47
N MET A 85 2.81 0.75 10.66
CA MET A 85 2.71 -0.70 10.66
C MET A 85 4.03 -1.25 10.10
N VAL A 86 4.77 -1.99 10.91
CA VAL A 86 6.00 -2.66 10.47
C VAL A 86 5.58 -3.80 9.54
N VAL A 87 5.57 -3.54 8.23
CA VAL A 87 5.27 -4.56 7.23
C VAL A 87 6.55 -5.36 6.98
N ARG A 88 6.50 -6.68 7.23
CA ARG A 88 7.55 -7.59 6.82
C ARG A 88 7.46 -7.76 5.31
N ILE A 89 8.40 -7.19 4.58
CA ILE A 89 8.53 -7.39 3.13
C ILE A 89 8.97 -8.85 2.92
N PRO A 90 8.16 -9.70 2.26
CA PRO A 90 8.58 -11.06 1.96
C PRO A 90 9.81 -11.00 1.05
N HIS A 91 10.91 -11.60 1.51
CA HIS A 91 12.12 -11.71 0.70
C HIS A 91 11.83 -12.67 -0.45
N TYR A 92 11.78 -12.15 -1.67
CA TYR A 92 11.64 -12.95 -2.88
C TYR A 92 12.86 -13.88 -2.97
N ARG A 93 12.64 -15.19 -2.93
CA ARG A 93 13.68 -16.18 -3.19
C ARG A 93 13.56 -16.56 -4.65
N GLU A 94 14.51 -16.09 -5.45
CA GLU A 94 14.69 -16.55 -6.82
C GLU A 94 15.01 -18.04 -6.79
N TYR A 95 14.06 -18.88 -7.21
CA TYR A 95 14.35 -20.25 -7.57
C TYR A 95 15.04 -20.20 -8.93
N GLY A 96 16.38 -20.21 -8.91
CA GLY A 96 17.16 -20.48 -10.11
C GLY A 96 16.67 -21.79 -10.72
N ARG A 97 16.13 -21.72 -11.93
CA ARG A 97 15.82 -22.88 -12.77
C ARG A 97 17.15 -23.62 -12.96
N GLY A 98 17.32 -24.75 -12.29
CA GLY A 98 18.38 -25.68 -12.63
C GLY A 98 18.13 -26.12 -14.07
N GLU A 99 18.98 -25.71 -14.99
CA GLU A 99 19.11 -26.42 -16.26
C GLU A 99 19.67 -27.81 -15.95
N GLU A 100 18.79 -28.81 -16.05
CA GLU A 100 19.19 -30.18 -16.33
C GLU A 100 19.77 -30.21 -17.75
N VAL A 101 21.06 -30.57 -17.91
CA VAL A 101 21.58 -31.85 -18.44
C VAL A 101 23.11 -31.86 -18.50
#